data_AF-A0ABD5DUH2-F1
#
_entry.id   AF-A0ABD5DUH2-F1
#
_cell.length_a   1.000
_cell.length_b   1.000
_cell.length_c   1.000
_cell.angle_alpha   90.00
_cell.angle_beta   90.00
_cell.angle_gamma   90.00
#
_symmetry.space_group_name_H-M   'P 1'
#
loop_
_entity.id
_entity.type
_entity.pdbx_description
1 polymer ?
#
loop_
_entity_poly.entity_id
_entity_poly.type
_entity_poly.pdbx_seq_one_letter_code
_entity_poly.pdbx_strand_id
1 'polypeptide(L)' 'MALTSIAPVINQYGVTVSTYSEIVEHLKEKYREIYGQDVYLENDSQDGQWIGVIARVIADCNAVVSDVYNSMSPST' A
#
# COMPACT_ATOMS: atom_id res chain seq x y z
N MET A 1 10.63 -7.59 5.08
CA MET A 1 9.65 -8.64 5.45
C MET A 1 8.42 -8.38 4.60
N ALA A 2 7.94 -9.35 3.84
CA ALA A 2 6.74 -9.15 3.00
C ALA A 2 5.55 -8.80 3.89
N LEU A 3 4.79 -7.77 3.52
CA LEU A 3 3.59 -7.38 4.26
C LEU A 3 2.50 -8.41 4.04
N THR A 4 1.91 -8.89 5.13
CA THR A 4 0.74 -9.78 5.06
C THR A 4 -0.54 -9.03 4.65
N SER A 5 -0.56 -7.71 4.83
CA SER A 5 -1.62 -6.81 4.40
C SER A 5 -1.09 -5.39 4.20
N ILE A 6 -1.72 -4.65 3.30
CA ILE A 6 -1.48 -3.22 3.03
C ILE A 6 -2.58 -2.31 3.58
N ALA A 7 -3.57 -2.89 4.25
CA ALA A 7 -4.68 -2.17 4.86
C ALA A 7 -4.22 -1.41 6.13
N PRO A 8 -4.76 -0.20 6.38
CA PRO A 8 -4.55 0.49 7.64
C PRO A 8 -5.01 -0.35 8.83
N VAL A 9 -4.24 -0.31 9.91
CA VAL A 9 -4.60 -0.96 11.18
C VAL A 9 -4.64 0.11 12.27
N ILE A 10 -5.74 0.16 13.01
CA ILE A 10 -5.89 0.98 14.21
C ILE A 10 -5.98 0.04 15.42
N ASN A 11 -5.15 0.27 16.42
CA ASN A 11 -5.15 -0.49 17.66
C ASN A 11 -4.74 0.39 18.85
N GLN A 12 -4.55 -0.21 20.03
CA GLN A 12 -4.18 0.50 21.26
C GLN A 12 -2.85 1.28 21.19
N TYR A 13 -2.00 1.00 20.20
CA TYR A 13 -0.72 1.67 19.98
C TYR A 13 -0.81 2.80 18.93
N GLY A 14 -1.96 2.99 18.29
CA GLY A 14 -2.19 4.04 17.30
C GLY A 14 -2.68 3.52 15.95
N VAL A 15 -2.46 4.33 14.92
CA VAL A 15 -2.72 4.00 13.52
C VAL A 15 -1.42 3.63 12.81
N THR A 16 -1.43 2.55 12.04
CA THR A 16 -0.34 2.14 11.15
C THR A 16 -0.87 2.06 9.73
N VAL A 17 -0.16 2.67 8.80
CA VAL A 17 -0.50 2.68 7.37
C VAL A 17 0.72 2.26 6.55
N SER A 18 0.49 1.50 5.49
CA SER A 18 1.56 1.14 4.56
C SER A 18 1.96 2.32 3.68
N THR A 19 3.25 2.45 3.42
CA THR A 19 3.82 3.42 2.48
C THR A 19 3.52 3.03 1.04
N TYR A 20 3.63 4.00 0.12
CA TYR A 20 3.46 3.74 -1.31
C TYR A 20 4.39 2.61 -1.81
N SER A 21 5.67 2.63 -1.44
CA SER A 21 6.64 1.62 -1.87
C SER A 21 6.30 0.23 -1.35
N GLU A 22 5.84 0.14 -0.10
CA GLU A 22 5.37 -1.11 0.49
C GLU A 22 4.13 -1.67 -0.22
N ILE A 23 3.21 -0.79 -0.62
CA ILE A 23 2.04 -1.16 -1.40
C ILE A 23 2.44 -1.65 -2.79
N VAL A 24 3.37 -0.97 -3.48
CA VAL A 24 3.87 -1.40 -4.80
C VAL A 24 4.46 -2.80 -4.72
N GLU A 25 5.34 -3.07 -3.75
CA GLU A 25 5.96 -4.39 -3.63
C GLU A 25 4.94 -5.47 -3.29
N HIS A 26 3.98 -5.19 -2.41
CA HIS A 26 2.89 -6.13 -2.13
C HIS A 26 2.05 -6.44 -3.38
N LEU A 27 1.70 -5.42 -4.17
CA LEU A 27 0.94 -5.62 -5.41
C LEU A 27 1.75 -6.37 -6.47
N LYS A 28 3.06 -6.13 -6.58
CA LYS A 28 3.96 -6.91 -7.45
C LYS A 28 4.00 -8.38 -7.02
N GLU A 29 4.11 -8.65 -5.72
CA GLU A 29 4.06 -10.01 -5.18
C GLU A 29 2.73 -10.69 -5.55
N LYS A 30 1.58 -10.02 -5.33
CA LYS A 30 0.26 -10.54 -5.72
C LYS A 30 0.08 -10.74 -7.21
N TYR A 31 0.63 -9.85 -8.03
CA TYR A 31 0.62 -10.02 -9.48
C TYR A 31 1.38 -11.28 -9.90
N ARG A 32 2.58 -11.49 -9.34
CA ARG A 32 3.41 -12.68 -9.63
C ARG A 32 2.80 -13.99 -9.12
N GLU A 33 2.03 -13.96 -8.03
CA GLU A 33 1.27 -15.12 -7.55
C GLU A 33 0.22 -15.59 -8.58
N ILE A 34 -0.35 -14.67 -9.37
CA ILE A 34 -1.41 -14.97 -10.34
C ILE A 34 -0.84 -15.29 -11.72
N TYR A 35 0.11 -14.48 -12.19
CA TYR A 35 0.59 -14.52 -13.57
C TYR A 35 1.95 -15.20 -13.74
N GLY A 36 2.57 -15.64 -12.64
CA GLY A 36 3.88 -16.29 -12.64
C GLY A 36 5.03 -15.32 -12.34
N GLN A 37 6.21 -15.89 -12.06
CA GLN A 37 7.39 -15.13 -11.63
C GLN A 37 8.14 -14.44 -12.78
N ASP A 38 7.93 -14.88 -14.02
CA ASP A 38 8.67 -14.40 -15.20
C ASP A 38 8.16 -13.04 -15.74
N VAL A 39 7.17 -12.43 -15.07
CA VAL A 39 6.59 -11.14 -15.45
C VAL A 39 7.52 -9.96 -15.09
N TYR A 40 7.62 -9.00 -16.01
CA TYR A 40 8.41 -7.78 -15.83
C TYR A 40 7.52 -6.65 -15.31
N LEU A 41 7.78 -6.19 -14.08
CA LEU A 41 6.94 -5.23 -13.35
C LEU A 41 7.70 -3.97 -12.91
N GLU A 42 8.85 -3.68 -13.53
CA GLU A 42 9.61 -2.47 -13.20
C GLU A 42 8.94 -1.21 -13.73
N ASN A 43 9.40 -0.05 -13.27
CA ASN A 43 8.72 1.23 -13.52
C ASN A 43 8.70 1.66 -14.99
N ASP A 44 9.47 1.05 -15.86
CA ASP A 44 9.49 1.28 -17.31
C ASP A 44 8.53 0.34 -18.07
N SER A 45 7.91 -0.62 -17.36
CA SER A 45 6.90 -1.51 -17.92
C SER A 45 5.49 -0.95 -17.80
N GLN A 46 4.61 -1.32 -18.74
CA GLN A 46 3.19 -0.94 -18.70
C GLN A 46 2.50 -1.48 -17.44
N ASP A 47 2.76 -2.74 -17.11
CA ASP A 47 2.18 -3.40 -15.93
C ASP A 47 2.71 -2.80 -14.62
N GLY A 48 4.01 -2.48 -14.56
CA GLY A 48 4.62 -1.79 -13.41
C GLY A 48 4.08 -0.38 -13.22
N GLN A 49 3.87 0.37 -14.30
CA GLN A 49 3.21 1.68 -14.25
C GLN A 49 1.76 1.56 -13.78
N TRP A 50 1.02 0.55 -14.26
CA TRP A 50 -0.36 0.31 -13.82
C TRP A 50 -0.45 -0.06 -12.34
N ILE A 51 0.44 -0.91 -11.84
CA ILE A 51 0.59 -1.20 -10.40
C ILE A 51 0.86 0.09 -9.62
N GLY A 52 1.71 0.98 -10.15
CA GLY A 52 1.98 2.28 -9.53
C GLY A 52 0.73 3.15 -9.38
N VAL A 53 -0.14 3.20 -10.40
CA VAL A 53 -1.41 3.94 -10.33
C VAL A 53 -2.32 3.37 -9.23
N ILE A 54 -2.47 2.04 -9.16
CA ILE A 54 -3.28 1.39 -8.14
C ILE A 54 -2.69 1.63 -6.74
N ALA A 55 -1.38 1.47 -6.59
CA ALA A 55 -0.67 1.70 -5.33
C ALA A 55 -0.86 3.14 -4.84
N ARG A 56 -0.90 4.12 -5.76
CA ARG A 56 -1.13 5.52 -5.42
C ARG A 56 -2.52 5.74 -4.83
N VAL A 57 -3.56 5.17 -5.46
CA VAL A 57 -4.93 5.28 -4.96
C VAL A 57 -5.05 4.72 -3.55
N ILE A 58 -4.45 3.55 -3.30
CA ILE A 58 -4.46 2.93 -1.97
C ILE A 58 -3.69 3.79 -0.96
N ALA A 59 -2.52 4.31 -1.34
CA ALA A 59 -1.72 5.18 -0.48
C ALA A 59 -2.47 6.46 -0.09
N ASP A 60 -3.22 7.05 -1.02
CA ASP A 60 -4.04 8.24 -0.75
C ASP A 60 -5.19 7.91 0.21
N CYS A 61 -5.87 6.77 0.05
CA CYS A 61 -6.87 6.29 1.01
C CYS A 61 -6.27 6.05 2.41
N ASN A 62 -5.09 5.43 2.46
CA ASN A 62 -4.37 5.18 3.70
C ASN A 62 -3.99 6.48 4.42
N ALA A 63 -3.55 7.51 3.68
CA ALA A 63 -3.25 8.83 4.23
C ALA A 63 -4.49 9.44 4.90
N VAL A 64 -5.65 9.40 4.23
CA VAL A 64 -6.91 9.90 4.80
C VAL A 64 -7.29 9.16 6.09
N VAL A 65 -7.07 7.85 6.18
CA VAL A 65 -7.33 7.10 7.42
C VAL A 65 -6.45 7.60 8.57
N SER A 66 -5.17 7.84 8.30
CA SER A 66 -4.24 8.42 9.28
C SER A 66 -4.69 9.81 9.73
N ASP A 67 -5.09 10.67 8.78
CA ASP A 67 -5.56 12.03 9.08
C ASP A 67 -6.84 12.03 9.91
N VAL A 68 -7.81 11.16 9.58
CA VAL A 68 -9.05 11.00 10.35
C VAL A 68 -8.74 10.53 11.77
N TYR A 69 -7.86 9.53 11.94
CA TYR A 69 -7.45 9.07 13.27
C TYR A 69 -6.85 10.22 14.11
N ASN A 70 -5.94 10.99 13.51
CA ASN A 70 -5.30 12.11 14.19
C ASN A 70 -6.27 13.26 14.51
N SER A 71 -7.31 13.47 13.69
CA SER A 71 -8.34 14.49 13.94
C SER A 71 -9.27 14.17 15.11
N MET A 72 -9.38 12.89 15.49
CA MET A 72 -10.24 12.41 16.57
C MET A 72 -9.46 12.21 17.88
N SER A 73 -8.13 12.33 17.85
CA SER A 73 -7.29 12.20 19.04
C SER A 73 -7.30 13.51 19.82
N PRO A 74 -7.75 13.54 21.10
CA PRO A 74 -7.89 14.78 21.89
C PRO A 74 -6.57 15.41 22.34
N SER A 75 -5.44 15.02 21.73
CA SER A 75 -4.09 15.44 22.12
C SER A 75 -3.35 16.24 21.04
N THR A 76 -4.05 16.72 20.02
CA THR A 76 -3.60 17.81 19.16
C THR A 76 -4.21 19.15 19.57
#